data_AF-A0AAV5H3J7-F1
#
_entry.id   AF-A0AAV5H3J7-F1
#
_cell.length_a   1.000
_cell.length_b   1.000
_cell.length_c   1.000
_cell.angle_alpha   90.00
_cell.angle_beta   90.00
_cell.angle_gamma   90.00
#
_symmetry.space_group_name_H-M   'P 1'
#
loop_
_entity.id
_entity.type
_entity.pdbx_description
1 polymer ?
#
loop_
_entity_poly.entity_id
_entity_poly.type
_entity_poly.pdbx_seq_one_letter_code
_entity_poly.pdbx_strand_id
1 'polypeptide(L)'
;MRIYKSFFRFEKCRKACKYRLYRLMRTYKEIVKNYILIYTKNNMYIEESSGLAINYGDRELGMNKRMLEAMKNKKVKIVTASDAHIPQDVGKLIPEMYDYLMQEKAYAHFNDNENIDEFH
;
A
#
# COMPACT_ATOMS: atom_id res chain seq x y z
N MET A 1 -29.60 -34.31 12.14
CA MET A 1 -28.56 -34.38 11.07
C MET A 1 -28.52 -33.18 10.09
N ARG A 2 -29.38 -32.15 10.21
CA ARG A 2 -29.40 -30.97 9.31
C ARG A 2 -28.41 -29.86 9.71
N ILE A 3 -28.11 -29.75 11.01
CA ILE A 3 -27.28 -28.70 11.64
C ILE A 3 -25.78 -28.91 11.35
N TYR A 4 -25.33 -30.17 11.28
CA TYR A 4 -23.94 -30.51 11.00
C TYR A 4 -23.53 -30.20 9.54
N LYS A 5 -24.45 -30.36 8.58
CA LYS A 5 -24.19 -30.02 7.16
C LYS A 5 -24.07 -28.51 6.94
N SER A 6 -24.84 -27.69 7.66
CA SER A 6 -24.73 -26.23 7.60
C SER A 6 -23.45 -25.73 8.26
N PHE A 7 -23.02 -26.31 9.38
CA PHE A 7 -21.74 -25.98 10.03
C PHE A 7 -20.54 -26.29 9.13
N PHE A 8 -20.50 -27.48 8.53
CA PHE A 8 -19.41 -27.89 7.62
C PHE A 8 -19.34 -27.03 6.34
N ARG A 9 -20.50 -26.57 5.84
CA ARG A 9 -20.58 -25.65 4.69
C ARG A 9 -20.11 -24.25 5.07
N PHE A 10 -20.42 -23.79 6.29
CA PHE A 10 -19.93 -22.52 6.84
C PHE A 10 -18.41 -22.51 6.99
N GLU A 11 -17.81 -23.59 7.53
CA GLU A 11 -16.35 -23.68 7.65
C GLU A 11 -15.64 -23.71 6.29
N LYS A 12 -16.19 -24.42 5.29
CA LYS A 12 -15.64 -24.40 3.93
C LYS A 12 -15.72 -23.01 3.30
N CYS A 13 -16.84 -22.30 3.44
CA CYS A 13 -16.97 -20.92 2.98
C CYS A 13 -16.01 -19.98 3.72
N ARG A 14 -15.84 -20.14 5.04
CA ARG A 14 -14.89 -19.35 5.84
C ARG A 14 -13.45 -19.59 5.42
N LYS A 15 -13.05 -20.85 5.19
CA LYS A 15 -11.73 -21.21 4.66
C LYS A 15 -11.53 -20.61 3.27
N ALA A 16 -12.49 -20.75 2.36
CA ALA A 16 -12.40 -20.19 1.01
C ALA A 16 -12.26 -18.64 1.01
N CYS A 17 -13.02 -17.93 1.86
CA CYS A 17 -12.87 -16.48 2.04
C CYS A 17 -11.47 -16.13 2.59
N LYS A 18 -10.96 -16.89 3.56
CA LYS A 18 -9.61 -16.69 4.10
C LYS A 18 -8.54 -16.88 3.01
N TYR A 19 -8.63 -17.95 2.21
CA TYR A 19 -7.73 -18.20 1.09
C TYR A 19 -7.77 -17.10 0.02
N ARG A 20 -8.97 -16.55 -0.27
CA ARG A 20 -9.11 -15.43 -1.20
C ARG A 20 -8.39 -14.18 -0.69
N LEU A 21 -8.54 -13.86 0.59
CA LEU A 21 -7.84 -12.73 1.22
C LEU A 21 -6.32 -12.92 1.20
N TYR A 22 -5.83 -14.12 1.55
CA TYR A 22 -4.39 -14.42 1.46
C TYR A 22 -3.84 -14.26 0.04
N ARG A 23 -4.58 -14.73 -0.97
CA ARG A 23 -4.16 -14.59 -2.38
C ARG A 23 -4.07 -13.13 -2.79
N LEU A 24 -5.02 -12.29 -2.37
CA LEU A 24 -4.98 -10.85 -2.61
C LEU A 24 -3.76 -10.20 -1.95
N MET A 25 -3.52 -10.51 -0.68
CA MET A 25 -2.37 -9.97 0.08
C MET A 25 -1.03 -10.40 -0.52
N ARG A 26 -0.91 -11.66 -0.95
CA ARG A 26 0.29 -12.17 -1.64
C ARG A 26 0.52 -11.43 -2.95
N THR A 27 -0.53 -11.25 -3.75
CA THR A 27 -0.45 -10.54 -5.03
C THR A 27 -0.01 -9.09 -4.81
N TYR A 28 -0.57 -8.40 -3.81
CA TYR A 28 -0.16 -7.04 -3.46
C TYR A 28 1.31 -6.94 -3.06
N LYS A 29 1.79 -7.87 -2.22
CA LYS A 29 3.21 -7.93 -1.82
C LYS A 29 4.14 -8.08 -3.02
N GLU A 30 3.81 -8.98 -3.96
CA GLU A 30 4.59 -9.19 -5.18
C GLU A 30 4.61 -7.95 -6.08
N ILE A 31 3.46 -7.28 -6.24
CA ILE A 31 3.36 -6.04 -7.01
C ILE A 31 4.27 -4.97 -6.41
N VAL A 32 4.19 -4.73 -5.09
CA VAL A 32 5.02 -3.73 -4.41
C VAL A 32 6.51 -4.06 -4.54
N LYS A 33 6.88 -5.32 -4.36
CA LYS A 33 8.26 -5.80 -4.51
C LYS A 33 8.80 -5.56 -5.93
N ASN A 34 8.00 -5.84 -6.95
CA ASN A 34 8.37 -5.63 -8.35
C ASN A 34 8.56 -4.14 -8.68
N TYR A 35 7.65 -3.28 -8.21
CA TYR A 35 7.81 -1.84 -8.39
C TYR A 35 9.09 -1.33 -7.75
N ILE A 36 9.36 -1.68 -6.49
CA ILE A 36 10.60 -1.29 -5.79
C ILE A 36 11.83 -1.72 -6.60
N LEU A 37 11.84 -2.94 -7.12
CA LEU A 37 12.92 -3.45 -7.96
C LEU A 37 13.10 -2.62 -9.24
N ILE A 38 12.01 -2.26 -9.91
CA ILE A 38 12.04 -1.45 -11.14
C ILE A 38 12.58 -0.05 -10.84
N TYR A 39 12.07 0.63 -9.81
CA TYR A 39 12.49 1.99 -9.48
C TYR A 39 13.97 2.05 -9.07
N THR A 40 14.41 1.12 -8.21
CA THR A 40 15.80 1.08 -7.75
C THR A 40 16.79 0.74 -8.86
N LYS A 41 16.47 -0.22 -9.74
CA LYS A 41 17.37 -0.63 -10.84
C LYS A 41 17.51 0.45 -11.91
N ASN A 42 16.44 1.17 -12.21
CA ASN A 42 16.43 2.17 -13.29
C ASN A 42 16.72 3.60 -12.80
N ASN A 43 17.08 3.78 -11.52
CA ASN A 43 17.29 5.09 -10.90
C ASN A 43 16.08 6.04 -11.12
N MET A 44 14.88 5.46 -11.08
CA MET A 44 13.62 6.19 -11.23
C MET A 44 13.10 6.65 -9.86
N TYR A 45 12.18 7.60 -9.89
CA TYR A 45 11.48 8.07 -8.71
C TYR A 45 9.99 7.80 -8.83
N ILE A 46 9.31 7.75 -7.69
CA ILE A 46 7.84 7.76 -7.64
C ILE A 46 7.37 9.17 -7.36
N GLU A 47 6.26 9.54 -8.01
CA GLU A 47 5.55 10.77 -7.71
C GLU A 47 4.52 10.52 -6.61
N GLU A 48 4.53 11.37 -5.61
CA GLU A 48 3.52 11.43 -4.56
C GLU A 48 2.72 12.72 -4.79
N SER A 49 1.45 12.57 -5.17
CA SER A 49 0.65 13.67 -5.73
C SER A 49 -0.58 13.99 -4.89
N SER A 50 -0.78 15.27 -4.57
CA SER A 50 -2.00 15.75 -3.91
C SER A 50 -3.17 16.01 -4.85
N GLY A 51 -3.01 15.82 -6.16
CA GLY A 51 -4.02 16.15 -7.16
C GLY A 51 -5.38 15.49 -6.93
N LEU A 52 -5.39 14.24 -6.46
CA LEU A 52 -6.63 13.52 -6.14
C LEU A 52 -7.39 14.17 -4.97
N ALA A 53 -6.68 14.56 -3.93
CA ALA A 53 -7.27 15.24 -2.77
C ALA A 53 -7.81 16.63 -3.15
N ILE A 54 -7.05 17.40 -3.95
CA ILE A 54 -7.40 18.76 -4.36
C ILE A 54 -8.57 18.79 -5.34
N ASN A 55 -8.47 18.00 -6.42
CA ASN A 55 -9.39 18.10 -7.56
C ASN A 55 -10.65 17.25 -7.39
N TYR A 56 -10.57 16.15 -6.63
CA TYR A 56 -11.65 15.16 -6.51
C TYR A 56 -12.11 14.92 -5.07
N GLY A 57 -11.46 15.55 -4.08
CA GLY A 57 -11.83 15.38 -2.67
C GLY A 57 -11.53 13.99 -2.11
N ASP A 58 -10.49 13.32 -2.63
CA ASP A 58 -10.04 12.05 -2.07
C ASP A 58 -9.68 12.22 -0.58
N ARG A 59 -10.01 11.21 0.22
CA ARG A 59 -9.72 11.18 1.66
C ARG A 59 -8.25 10.86 1.93
N GLU A 60 -7.60 10.10 1.06
CA GLU A 60 -6.19 9.77 1.19
C GLU A 60 -5.36 10.83 0.44
N LEU A 61 -4.41 11.45 1.13
CA LEU A 61 -3.46 12.38 0.54
C LEU A 61 -2.32 11.56 -0.08
N GLY A 62 -2.11 11.72 -1.38
CA GLY A 62 -1.07 10.99 -2.09
C GLY A 62 -1.45 9.57 -2.46
N MET A 63 -0.43 8.72 -2.58
CA MET A 63 -0.63 7.29 -2.83
C MET A 63 -1.05 6.56 -1.55
N ASN A 64 -1.51 5.31 -1.73
CA ASN A 64 -1.83 4.45 -0.60
C ASN A 64 -0.68 4.38 0.42
N LYS A 65 -0.96 4.67 1.68
CA LYS A 65 0.05 4.76 2.76
C LYS A 65 0.94 3.52 2.87
N ARG A 66 0.38 2.32 2.74
CA ARG A 66 1.15 1.07 2.83
C ARG A 66 2.16 0.92 1.68
N MET A 67 1.80 1.41 0.49
CA MET A 67 2.70 1.42 -0.65
C MET A 67 3.78 2.48 -0.45
N LEU A 68 3.40 3.69 -0.02
CA LEU A 68 4.32 4.79 0.25
C LEU A 68 5.38 4.40 1.29
N GLU A 69 4.95 3.79 2.38
CA GLU A 69 5.82 3.28 3.44
C GLU A 69 6.77 2.20 2.93
N ALA A 70 6.29 1.25 2.12
CA ALA A 70 7.14 0.22 1.54
C ALA A 70 8.24 0.80 0.64
N MET A 71 7.90 1.83 -0.15
CA MET A 71 8.85 2.54 -1.01
C MET A 71 9.87 3.34 -0.20
N LYS A 72 9.39 4.09 0.82
CA LYS A 72 10.21 4.85 1.76
C LYS A 72 11.22 3.95 2.48
N ASN A 73 10.76 2.81 3.01
CA ASN A 73 11.61 1.84 3.71
C ASN A 73 12.71 1.25 2.83
N LYS A 74 12.46 1.11 1.53
CA LYS A 74 13.44 0.63 0.55
C LYS A 74 14.24 1.77 -0.10
N LYS A 75 14.13 2.99 0.42
CA LYS A 75 14.86 4.19 -0.02
C LYS A 75 14.67 4.48 -1.51
N VAL A 76 13.49 4.15 -2.05
CA VAL A 76 13.09 4.60 -3.39
C VAL A 76 12.98 6.12 -3.35
N LYS A 77 13.46 6.81 -4.39
CA LYS A 77 13.34 8.27 -4.49
C LYS A 77 11.86 8.65 -4.64
N ILE A 78 11.38 9.56 -3.80
CA ILE A 78 10.01 10.07 -3.81
C ILE A 78 10.05 11.56 -4.12
N VAL A 79 9.20 12.01 -5.03
CA VAL A 79 9.07 13.42 -5.41
C VAL A 79 7.61 13.84 -5.22
N THR A 80 7.38 14.93 -4.50
CA THR A 80 6.04 15.47 -4.26
C THR A 80 5.58 16.34 -5.43
N ALA A 81 4.30 16.29 -5.75
CA ALA A 81 3.68 17.09 -6.79
C ALA A 81 2.26 17.53 -6.37
N SER A 82 1.85 18.74 -6.74
CA SER A 82 0.49 19.18 -6.44
C SER A 82 -0.55 18.79 -7.49
N ASP A 83 -0.09 18.49 -8.72
CA ASP A 83 -0.91 18.21 -9.90
C ASP A 83 -2.08 19.21 -10.06
N ALA A 84 -1.69 20.49 -10.10
CA ALA A 84 -2.61 21.62 -10.06
C ALA A 84 -3.20 21.89 -11.44
N HIS A 85 -4.54 21.95 -11.52
CA HIS A 85 -5.26 22.38 -12.72
C HIS A 85 -5.54 23.90 -12.76
N ILE A 86 -5.35 24.59 -11.63
CA ILE A 86 -5.46 26.04 -11.52
C ILE A 86 -4.24 26.62 -10.79
N PRO A 87 -3.85 27.88 -11.07
CA PRO A 87 -2.65 28.48 -10.48
C PRO A 87 -2.63 28.50 -8.95
N GLN A 88 -3.80 28.61 -8.31
CA GLN A 88 -3.94 28.68 -6.85
C GLN A 88 -3.56 27.38 -6.15
N ASP A 89 -3.61 26.25 -6.86
CA ASP A 89 -3.33 24.93 -6.29
C ASP A 89 -1.86 24.51 -6.50
N VAL A 90 -1.04 25.33 -7.16
CA VAL A 90 0.38 25.06 -7.35
C VAL A 90 1.07 24.97 -5.99
N GLY A 91 1.68 23.82 -5.72
CA GLY A 91 2.38 23.55 -4.46
C GLY A 91 1.48 23.28 -3.25
N LYS A 92 0.16 23.27 -3.43
CA LYS A 92 -0.79 23.00 -2.35
C LYS A 92 -0.60 21.58 -1.80
N LEU A 93 -0.66 21.43 -0.49
CA LEU A 93 -0.46 20.19 0.26
C LEU A 93 0.95 19.56 0.19
N ILE A 94 1.90 20.17 -0.54
CA ILE A 94 3.30 19.68 -0.57
C ILE A 94 3.96 19.69 0.81
N PRO A 95 3.83 20.74 1.65
CA PRO A 95 4.40 20.74 2.99
C PRO A 95 3.92 19.57 3.85
N GLU A 96 2.62 19.28 3.82
CA GLU A 96 1.99 18.20 4.58
C GLU A 96 2.47 16.82 4.13
N MET A 97 2.61 16.64 2.81
CA MET A 97 3.19 15.42 2.23
C MET A 97 4.66 15.27 2.61
N TYR A 98 5.43 16.36 2.53
CA TYR A 98 6.84 16.37 2.91
C TYR A 98 7.03 16.06 4.40
N ASP A 99 6.22 16.63 5.28
CA ASP A 99 6.25 16.35 6.72
C ASP A 99 6.00 14.87 7.00
N TYR A 100 5.05 14.23 6.29
CA TYR A 100 4.83 12.79 6.38
C TYR A 100 6.03 11.98 5.90
N LEU A 101 6.68 12.40 4.81
CA LEU A 101 7.89 11.77 4.29
C LEU A 101 9.09 11.93 5.24
N MET A 102 9.18 13.04 5.98
CA MET A 102 10.27 13.30 6.94
C MET A 102 10.03 12.69 8.32
N GLN A 103 8.81 12.28 8.65
CA GLN A 103 8.54 11.57 9.92
C GLN A 103 9.30 10.24 9.97
N GLU A 104 10.31 10.16 10.85
CA GLU A 104 10.90 8.90 11.27
C GLU A 104 9.98 8.22 12.29
N LYS A 105 8.93 7.55 11.80
CA LYS A 105 8.28 6.56 12.65
C LYS A 105 9.22 5.36 12.77
N ALA A 106 9.83 5.20 13.94
CA ALA A 106 10.19 3.86 14.42
C ALA A 106 8.88 3.05 14.43
N TYR A 107 8.78 1.93 13.72
CA TYR A 107 8.14 0.69 14.19
C TYR A 107 7.94 -0.36 13.08
N ALA A 108 8.06 -1.60 13.54
CA ALA A 108 7.86 -2.90 12.91
C ALA A 108 8.57 -3.07 11.56
N HIS A 109 9.73 -3.72 11.62
CA HIS A 109 10.12 -4.66 10.58
C HIS A 109 8.84 -5.32 10.06
N PHE A 110 8.55 -5.17 8.77
CA PHE A 110 7.78 -6.21 8.11
C PHE A 110 8.56 -7.49 8.41
N ASN A 111 8.11 -8.25 9.40
CA ASN A 111 8.61 -9.57 9.64
C ASN A 111 8.29 -10.32 8.35
N ASP A 112 9.29 -10.40 7.48
CA ASP A 112 9.33 -11.35 6.37
C ASP A 112 9.29 -12.80 6.93
N ASN A 113 9.30 -12.95 8.26
CA ASN A 113 9.24 -14.18 9.05
C ASN A 113 7.83 -14.60 9.52
N GLU A 114 6.72 -14.05 9.00
CA GLU A 114 5.48 -14.86 9.09
C GLU A 114 5.66 -16.06 8.16
N ASN A 115 6.12 -17.16 8.77
CA ASN A 115 6.27 -18.50 8.21
C ASN A 115 4.98 -18.88 7.50
N ILE A 116 4.93 -18.74 6.17
CA ILE A 116 3.79 -19.16 5.34
C ILE A 116 3.86 -20.67 5.07
N ASP A 117 4.92 -21.35 5.50
CA ASP A 117 5.19 -22.76 5.20
C ASP A 117 4.55 -23.74 6.19
N GLU A 118 3.79 -23.29 7.19
CA GLU A 118 3.18 -24.17 8.21
C GLU A 118 1.76 -24.67 7.88
N PHE A 119 1.29 -24.55 6.64
CA PHE A 119 0.01 -25.13 6.22
C PHE A 119 0.19 -26.02 4.98
N HIS A 120 0.98 -27.08 5.14
CA HIS A 120 0.92 -28.28 4.31
C HIS A 120 -0.04 -29.31 4.92
#